data_AF-A0AAV4B5A6-F1
#
_entry.id   AF-A0AAV4B5A6-F1
#
_cell.length_a   1.000
_cell.length_b   1.000
_cell.length_c   1.000
_cell.angle_alpha   90.00
_cell.angle_beta   90.00
_cell.angle_gamma   90.00
#
_symmetry.space_group_name_H-M   'P 1'
#
loop_
_entity.id
_entity.type
_entity.pdbx_description
1 polymer ?
#
loop_
_entity_poly.entity_id
_entity_poly.type
_entity_poly.pdbx_seq_one_letter_code
_entity_poly.pdbx_strand_id
1 'polypeptide(L)'
;MALDIIRVLADPIHVAKFQRICGVVYEKPEKIDQQTQTRTQPSDSDSSDHDEKTQEMSQRHINGTGMRSPYNSCESLVTSNINHRSQCNSEKKLETNNNLDLEKTSTQNISNGSLRCNCIDEGSTPATKTKKIGRKKPYHTIEPTSRIYSKGSIFECDANSTKHANISNGITSAKDKHVTSPHAYTIKYRSLLYLSYFGAFLGNEEFYLTFFPFCIWNVDFLVVRQVAMLWAIVMYLGQATKDYLRWPRPPCPPVVRLETSYIQEFSMPSTHAMAGTAIPMYLAHLAMERYQVPLPVAATVAVLWFSITCFSRLYLGVHSILDLLAGFVYSVLIFFTFLRYVEDYDYYQQTHPFAVPAVLAAALMLCTVCYPDSHKNSSKGDAVQIVAALAGTAMGAWLGYHLGYMHEPEIRGPYSLQAPTLMWLGLSVLRFLSGLAVVAVVYVGIRWASIRAFSRLYGLDRPDKTHPSVMTCYKFTTYSAVGMAISILVPIVHMQLGIQRPSLFYEVL
;
A
#
# COMPACT_ATOMS: atom_id res chain seq x y z
N MET A 1 -21.87 -13.89 17.19
CA MET A 1 -20.80 -14.88 16.97
C MET A 1 -19.80 -14.46 15.90
N ALA A 2 -20.16 -14.37 14.60
CA ALA A 2 -19.20 -14.01 13.55
C ALA A 2 -18.60 -12.60 13.71
N LEU A 3 -19.44 -11.61 14.05
CA LEU A 3 -18.98 -10.23 14.33
C LEU A 3 -18.07 -10.15 15.56
N ASP A 4 -18.30 -11.01 16.56
CA ASP A 4 -17.48 -11.05 17.77
C ASP A 4 -16.07 -11.59 17.47
N ILE A 5 -15.98 -12.63 16.63
CA ILE A 5 -14.70 -13.16 16.14
C ILE A 5 -13.93 -12.10 15.36
N ILE A 6 -14.60 -11.38 14.44
CA ILE A 6 -13.97 -10.31 13.66
C ILE A 6 -13.43 -9.20 14.57
N ARG A 7 -14.20 -8.79 15.58
CA ARG A 7 -13.76 -7.78 16.57
C ARG A 7 -12.53 -8.25 17.34
N VAL A 8 -12.51 -9.51 17.79
CA VAL A 8 -11.37 -10.08 18.50
C VAL A 8 -10.12 -10.13 17.61
N LEU A 9 -10.25 -10.55 16.35
CA LEU A 9 -9.11 -10.63 15.42
C LEU A 9 -8.59 -9.26 14.97
N ALA A 10 -9.45 -8.23 14.96
CA ALA A 10 -9.06 -6.85 14.68
C ALA A 10 -8.45 -6.14 15.90
N ASP A 11 -8.63 -6.68 17.11
CA ASP A 11 -8.24 -6.00 18.34
C ASP A 11 -6.70 -5.88 18.45
N PRO A 12 -6.16 -4.64 18.49
CA PRO A 12 -4.72 -4.39 18.59
C PRO A 12 -4.07 -4.95 19.85
N ILE A 13 -4.84 -5.28 20.89
CA ILE A 13 -4.32 -5.90 22.12
C ILE A 13 -3.67 -7.25 21.82
N HIS A 14 -4.20 -8.02 20.86
CA HIS A 14 -3.60 -9.31 20.48
C HIS A 14 -2.25 -9.13 19.80
N VAL A 15 -2.11 -8.11 18.94
CA VAL A 15 -0.83 -7.75 18.32
C VAL A 15 0.17 -7.29 19.37
N ALA A 16 -0.25 -6.44 20.32
CA ALA A 16 0.61 -6.00 21.41
C ALA A 16 1.05 -7.15 22.33
N LYS A 17 0.15 -8.10 22.64
CA LYS A 17 0.48 -9.33 23.38
C LYS A 17 1.50 -10.17 22.63
N PHE A 18 1.29 -10.38 21.33
CA PHE A 18 2.22 -11.09 20.46
C PHE A 18 3.61 -10.43 20.46
N GLN A 19 3.68 -9.11 20.29
CA GLN A 19 4.91 -8.33 20.36
C GLN A 19 5.65 -8.52 21.70
N ARG A 20 4.92 -8.49 22.82
CA ARG A 20 5.51 -8.75 24.15
C ARG A 20 6.08 -10.16 24.28
N ILE A 21 5.36 -11.17 23.79
CA ILE A 21 5.85 -12.57 23.76
C ILE A 21 7.15 -12.64 22.93
N CYS A 22 7.20 -11.93 21.80
CA CYS A 22 8.37 -11.83 20.96
C CYS A 22 9.44 -10.84 21.47
N GLY A 23 9.30 -10.33 22.71
CA GLY A 23 10.32 -9.54 23.39
C GLY A 23 10.37 -8.06 23.02
N VAL A 24 9.30 -7.51 22.45
CA VAL A 24 9.14 -6.06 22.22
C VAL A 24 8.38 -5.46 23.40
N VAL A 25 9.05 -4.64 24.21
CA VAL A 25 8.47 -4.03 25.41
C VAL A 25 8.35 -2.53 25.18
N TYR A 26 7.14 -2.00 25.32
CA TYR A 26 6.89 -0.56 25.36
C TYR A 26 7.30 -0.03 26.73
N GLU A 27 8.23 0.92 26.77
CA GLU A 27 8.52 1.69 27.97
C GLU A 27 7.53 2.85 28.03
N LYS A 28 6.66 2.81 29.05
CA LYS A 28 5.77 3.92 29.32
C LYS A 28 6.66 5.11 29.71
N PRO A 29 6.52 6.29 29.08
CA PRO A 29 7.29 7.45 29.49
C PRO A 29 7.04 7.68 30.98
N GLU A 30 8.14 7.71 31.75
CA GLU A 30 8.11 8.05 33.15
C GLU A 30 7.42 9.41 33.29
N LYS A 31 6.40 9.49 34.14
CA LYS A 31 5.76 10.78 34.41
C LYS A 31 6.84 11.66 35.03
N ILE A 32 7.31 12.67 34.31
CA ILE A 32 8.10 13.73 34.91
C ILE A 32 7.17 14.41 35.90
N ASP A 33 7.39 14.18 37.20
CA ASP A 33 6.72 14.91 38.26
C ASP A 33 7.04 16.41 38.07
N GLN A 34 6.04 17.19 37.69
CA GLN A 34 6.10 18.65 37.60
C GLN A 34 6.13 19.32 38.99
N GLN A 35 6.82 18.72 39.98
CA GLN A 35 6.94 19.30 41.33
C GLN A 35 8.33 19.84 41.68
N THR A 36 9.26 19.95 40.73
CA THR A 36 10.59 20.54 41.00
C THR A 36 11.01 21.62 40.01
N GLN A 37 10.05 22.42 39.52
CA GLN A 37 10.34 23.71 38.87
C GLN A 37 9.50 24.82 39.51
N THR A 38 9.79 25.13 40.77
CA THR A 38 9.39 26.40 41.42
C THR A 38 10.53 26.93 42.29
N ARG A 39 11.64 27.22 41.63
CA ARG A 39 12.78 28.05 42.07
C ARG A 39 13.67 28.10 40.82
N THR A 40 13.81 29.18 40.08
CA THR A 40 14.17 30.53 40.50
C THR A 40 13.91 31.42 39.27
N GLN A 41 13.10 32.47 39.40
CA GLN A 41 13.15 33.62 38.49
C GLN A 41 13.94 34.73 39.22
N PRO A 42 14.83 35.47 38.53
CA PRO A 42 15.53 36.60 39.12
C PRO A 42 14.57 37.79 39.22
N SER A 43 14.45 38.37 40.41
CA SER A 43 13.78 39.63 40.65
C SER A 43 14.76 40.77 40.40
N ASP A 44 14.50 41.56 39.36
CA ASP A 44 15.09 42.89 39.22
C ASP A 44 14.46 43.84 40.24
N SER A 45 15.33 44.71 40.77
CA SER A 45 15.10 45.75 41.76
C SER A 45 14.15 46.84 41.28
N ASP A 46 13.30 47.37 42.17
CA ASP A 46 13.36 48.79 42.51
C ASP A 46 12.60 49.14 43.81
N SER A 47 13.15 50.18 44.44
CA SER A 47 12.91 50.82 45.74
C SER A 47 11.49 51.29 46.03
N SER A 48 11.08 51.25 47.31
CA SER A 48 11.09 52.42 48.23
C SER A 48 10.17 52.23 49.43
N ASP A 49 10.66 52.71 50.57
CA ASP A 49 10.10 52.81 51.92
C ASP A 49 8.60 53.13 52.06
N HIS A 50 7.93 52.50 53.03
CA HIS A 50 7.28 53.20 54.15
C HIS A 50 6.74 52.24 55.24
N ASP A 51 7.01 52.65 56.49
CA ASP A 51 6.52 52.14 57.77
C ASP A 51 4.99 52.16 57.92
N GLU A 52 4.41 51.17 58.63
CA GLU A 52 3.71 51.37 59.92
C GLU A 52 3.08 50.07 60.47
N LYS A 53 3.46 49.74 61.72
CA LYS A 53 2.65 49.38 62.92
C LYS A 53 1.14 49.16 62.71
N THR A 54 0.38 48.33 63.44
CA THR A 54 0.46 47.50 64.66
C THR A 54 -0.99 47.00 64.93
N GLN A 55 -1.16 45.96 65.78
CA GLN A 55 -2.41 45.57 66.50
C GLN A 55 -3.49 44.82 65.69
N GLU A 56 -4.29 43.86 66.18
CA GLU A 56 -4.53 43.21 67.49
C GLU A 56 -5.38 41.94 67.15
N MET A 57 -5.03 40.73 67.60
CA MET A 57 -5.55 39.99 68.77
C MET A 57 -7.06 39.64 68.79
N SER A 58 -7.32 38.38 69.22
CA SER A 58 -8.59 37.81 69.75
C SER A 58 -9.67 37.37 68.75
N GLN A 59 -10.44 36.29 68.92
CA GLN A 59 -10.50 35.19 69.89
C GLN A 59 -11.61 34.20 69.45
N ARG A 60 -11.33 32.89 69.56
CA ARG A 60 -12.17 31.81 70.14
C ARG A 60 -13.68 31.69 69.83
N HIS A 61 -14.09 30.48 69.40
CA HIS A 61 -14.99 29.51 70.08
C HIS A 61 -15.38 28.41 69.06
N ILE A 62 -15.15 27.09 69.23
CA ILE A 62 -15.50 26.07 70.25
C ILE A 62 -16.95 25.54 70.13
N ASN A 63 -17.02 24.21 69.93
CA ASN A 63 -18.10 23.22 70.15
C ASN A 63 -19.28 23.20 69.15
N GLY A 64 -19.82 22.05 68.73
CA GLY A 64 -19.53 20.66 69.07
C GLY A 64 -20.65 19.69 68.63
N THR A 65 -20.26 18.42 68.49
CA THR A 65 -21.02 17.18 68.84
C THR A 65 -22.19 16.62 68.01
N GLY A 66 -22.14 15.27 67.85
CA GLY A 66 -23.30 14.35 67.72
C GLY A 66 -23.42 13.65 66.36
N MET A 67 -22.76 12.54 66.03
CA MET A 67 -22.87 11.14 66.52
C MET A 67 -24.17 10.39 66.10
N ARG A 68 -24.08 9.48 65.11
CA ARG A 68 -24.33 8.02 65.20
C ARG A 68 -24.72 7.36 63.86
N SER A 69 -24.07 6.21 63.65
CA SER A 69 -24.23 5.14 62.64
C SER A 69 -25.35 4.15 63.10
N PRO A 70 -25.52 2.88 62.62
CA PRO A 70 -25.09 2.18 61.40
C PRO A 70 -26.18 1.24 60.76
N TYR A 71 -25.76 0.51 59.72
CA TYR A 71 -26.03 -0.93 59.42
C TYR A 71 -27.06 -1.41 58.37
N ASN A 72 -26.52 -2.35 57.57
CA ASN A 72 -27.07 -3.60 57.02
C ASN A 72 -27.66 -3.68 55.59
N SER A 73 -26.80 -4.15 54.67
CA SER A 73 -26.89 -5.40 53.88
C SER A 73 -28.24 -6.14 53.75
N CYS A 74 -28.61 -6.54 52.52
CA CYS A 74 -28.51 -7.93 52.02
C CYS A 74 -29.10 -8.10 50.61
N GLU A 75 -28.73 -9.23 50.01
CA GLU A 75 -28.84 -9.64 48.61
C GLU A 75 -30.25 -10.05 48.11
N SER A 76 -30.34 -10.14 46.78
CA SER A 76 -30.74 -11.34 46.00
C SER A 76 -32.01 -11.29 45.12
N LEU A 77 -31.77 -11.70 43.87
CA LEU A 77 -32.55 -12.59 42.99
C LEU A 77 -33.89 -12.15 42.33
N VAL A 78 -33.86 -12.21 40.98
CA VAL A 78 -34.72 -13.04 40.10
C VAL A 78 -36.00 -12.48 39.43
N THR A 79 -35.93 -12.56 38.09
CA THR A 79 -36.94 -12.79 37.03
C THR A 79 -38.06 -11.79 36.64
N SER A 80 -38.05 -11.55 35.33
CA SER A 80 -39.12 -11.75 34.32
C SER A 80 -40.20 -10.69 34.05
N ASN A 81 -40.46 -10.61 32.73
CA ASN A 81 -41.69 -10.25 32.02
C ASN A 81 -42.01 -8.77 31.77
N ILE A 82 -41.91 -8.31 30.50
CA ILE A 82 -42.94 -8.24 29.45
C ILE A 82 -43.76 -6.94 29.55
N ASN A 83 -43.62 -5.99 28.61
CA ASN A 83 -44.60 -5.77 27.52
C ASN A 83 -44.34 -4.53 26.62
N HIS A 84 -44.63 -4.77 25.33
CA HIS A 84 -45.13 -3.86 24.27
C HIS A 84 -44.38 -2.59 23.84
N ARG A 85 -44.07 -2.47 22.52
CA ARG A 85 -45.00 -1.88 21.53
C ARG A 85 -44.57 -2.09 20.05
N SER A 86 -45.55 -2.57 19.28
CA SER A 86 -45.91 -2.36 17.85
C SER A 86 -44.96 -2.68 16.68
N GLN A 87 -45.35 -3.72 15.96
CA GLN A 87 -45.12 -4.01 14.53
C GLN A 87 -46.17 -3.31 13.61
N CYS A 88 -45.76 -3.05 12.37
CA CYS A 88 -46.52 -3.16 11.10
C CYS A 88 -45.43 -3.06 9.99
N ASN A 89 -45.34 -3.81 8.90
CA ASN A 89 -46.29 -4.54 8.06
C ASN A 89 -45.48 -5.50 7.15
N SER A 90 -46.04 -6.63 6.72
CA SER A 90 -46.00 -7.12 5.31
C SER A 90 -46.35 -8.61 5.21
N GLU A 91 -47.37 -8.93 4.41
CA GLU A 91 -47.61 -10.11 3.57
C GLU A 91 -49.03 -9.88 2.96
N LYS A 92 -49.49 -10.27 1.77
CA LYS A 92 -49.08 -11.20 0.69
C LYS A 92 -50.07 -10.93 -0.50
N LYS A 93 -49.63 -10.92 -1.78
CA LYS A 93 -49.77 -11.97 -2.83
C LYS A 93 -50.91 -11.77 -3.87
N LEU A 94 -50.55 -12.04 -5.14
CA LEU A 94 -51.34 -12.54 -6.30
C LEU A 94 -52.40 -11.58 -6.92
N GLU A 95 -52.70 -11.50 -8.22
CA GLU A 95 -52.61 -12.44 -9.35
C GLU A 95 -52.86 -11.71 -10.71
N THR A 96 -52.37 -12.31 -11.81
CA THR A 96 -52.90 -12.40 -13.21
C THR A 96 -53.10 -11.22 -14.20
N ASN A 97 -52.36 -11.38 -15.32
CA ASN A 97 -52.80 -11.45 -16.73
C ASN A 97 -52.98 -10.22 -17.66
N ASN A 98 -52.41 -10.44 -18.86
CA ASN A 98 -52.84 -10.06 -20.22
C ASN A 98 -52.21 -8.83 -20.92
N ASN A 99 -51.28 -9.16 -21.83
CA ASN A 99 -51.33 -9.00 -23.30
C ASN A 99 -51.18 -7.64 -24.02
N LEU A 100 -50.30 -7.70 -25.06
CA LEU A 100 -50.35 -7.07 -26.40
C LEU A 100 -50.15 -5.53 -26.44
N ASP A 101 -49.51 -4.87 -27.42
CA ASP A 101 -48.76 -5.22 -28.63
C ASP A 101 -48.05 -3.93 -29.16
N LEU A 102 -47.01 -4.12 -29.98
CA LEU A 102 -46.53 -3.36 -31.16
C LEU A 102 -46.79 -1.83 -31.36
N GLU A 103 -45.71 -1.07 -31.65
CA GLU A 103 -45.40 -0.27 -32.89
C GLU A 103 -44.37 0.85 -32.58
N LYS A 104 -43.16 0.92 -33.18
CA LYS A 104 -42.77 1.62 -34.45
C LYS A 104 -43.48 2.98 -34.63
N THR A 105 -42.88 4.14 -34.92
CA THR A 105 -41.85 4.49 -35.93
C THR A 105 -41.51 6.01 -35.85
N SER A 106 -40.35 6.38 -36.40
CA SER A 106 -40.04 7.60 -37.20
C SER A 106 -39.91 9.02 -36.59
N THR A 107 -38.66 9.50 -36.64
CA THR A 107 -38.15 10.76 -37.24
C THR A 107 -39.12 11.92 -37.55
N GLN A 108 -38.76 13.13 -37.11
CA GLN A 108 -38.74 14.33 -37.97
C GLN A 108 -37.84 15.46 -37.40
N ASN A 109 -37.46 16.35 -38.30
CA ASN A 109 -36.31 17.27 -38.28
C ASN A 109 -36.83 18.73 -38.40
N ILE A 110 -36.03 19.71 -37.93
CA ILE A 110 -35.98 21.13 -38.35
C ILE A 110 -37.01 22.14 -37.76
N SER A 111 -36.53 23.15 -37.02
CA SER A 111 -36.54 24.59 -37.40
C SER A 111 -36.29 25.57 -36.24
N ASN A 112 -35.74 26.73 -36.60
CA ASN A 112 -35.14 27.82 -35.81
C ASN A 112 -36.11 28.79 -35.12
N GLY A 113 -35.58 29.57 -34.16
CA GLY A 113 -36.08 30.89 -33.73
C GLY A 113 -35.43 31.34 -32.41
N SER A 114 -34.24 31.96 -32.40
CA SER A 114 -33.97 33.41 -32.41
C SER A 114 -34.90 34.29 -31.56
N LEU A 115 -34.36 34.84 -30.46
CA LEU A 115 -34.75 36.15 -29.94
C LEU A 115 -33.48 36.98 -29.69
N ARG A 116 -33.48 38.19 -30.24
CA ARG A 116 -32.42 39.21 -30.22
C ARG A 116 -32.99 40.48 -29.57
N CYS A 117 -32.17 41.21 -28.83
CA CYS A 117 -32.27 42.66 -28.57
C CYS A 117 -30.97 43.11 -27.86
N ASN A 118 -30.40 44.31 -28.02
CA ASN A 118 -30.20 45.20 -29.17
C ASN A 118 -29.05 46.15 -28.73
N CYS A 119 -28.28 46.67 -29.68
CA CYS A 119 -27.03 47.44 -29.52
C CYS A 119 -27.23 48.91 -29.12
N ILE A 120 -26.15 49.59 -28.66
CA ILE A 120 -25.75 50.97 -29.08
C ILE A 120 -24.20 51.08 -29.06
N ASP A 121 -23.64 51.69 -30.11
CA ASP A 121 -22.23 51.97 -30.44
C ASP A 121 -21.70 53.30 -29.85
N GLU A 122 -20.36 53.43 -29.71
CA GLU A 122 -19.59 54.59 -30.24
C GLU A 122 -18.05 54.41 -30.11
N GLY A 123 -17.30 54.69 -31.19
CA GLY A 123 -16.07 55.52 -31.17
C GLY A 123 -14.65 54.91 -31.08
N SER A 124 -13.99 54.78 -32.24
CA SER A 124 -12.55 55.10 -32.56
C SER A 124 -11.33 54.42 -31.88
N THR A 125 -10.36 54.01 -32.74
CA THR A 125 -8.99 53.47 -32.56
C THR A 125 -7.94 54.49 -32.02
N PRO A 126 -6.64 54.16 -31.78
CA PRO A 126 -5.93 52.87 -31.62
C PRO A 126 -4.95 52.78 -30.41
N ALA A 127 -4.47 51.56 -30.13
CA ALA A 127 -3.15 51.20 -29.57
C ALA A 127 -2.64 51.84 -28.26
N THR A 128 -2.52 51.03 -27.20
CA THR A 128 -1.32 51.07 -26.34
C THR A 128 -1.11 49.76 -25.59
N LYS A 129 0.12 49.23 -25.67
CA LYS A 129 0.62 48.10 -24.88
C LYS A 129 0.63 48.50 -23.40
N THR A 130 -0.14 47.80 -22.57
CA THR A 130 0.05 47.81 -21.11
C THR A 130 0.22 46.39 -20.59
N LYS A 131 1.45 46.12 -20.13
CA LYS A 131 1.83 45.00 -19.26
C LYS A 131 0.79 44.86 -18.13
N LYS A 132 -0.04 43.82 -18.18
CA LYS A 132 -0.74 43.34 -16.97
C LYS A 132 0.17 42.37 -16.23
N ILE A 133 0.74 42.88 -15.14
CA ILE A 133 1.30 42.10 -14.04
C ILE A 133 0.19 41.19 -13.54
N GLY A 134 0.24 39.92 -13.91
CA GLY A 134 -0.64 38.88 -13.38
C GLY A 134 -0.32 38.64 -11.92
N ARG A 135 -1.22 39.08 -11.03
CA ARG A 135 -1.31 38.71 -9.61
C ARG A 135 -1.11 37.19 -9.49
N LYS A 136 0.04 36.78 -8.94
CA LYS A 136 0.26 35.43 -8.43
C LYS A 136 -0.74 35.21 -7.29
N LYS A 137 -1.67 34.28 -7.45
CA LYS A 137 -2.40 33.73 -6.30
C LYS A 137 -1.38 32.92 -5.49
N PRO A 138 -1.16 33.22 -4.20
CA PRO A 138 -0.37 32.34 -3.37
C PRO A 138 -1.17 31.04 -3.20
N TYR A 139 -0.54 29.90 -3.49
CA TYR A 139 -1.07 28.61 -3.08
C TYR A 139 -1.08 28.61 -1.54
N HIS A 140 -2.27 28.52 -0.95
CA HIS A 140 -2.40 28.27 0.47
C HIS A 140 -1.78 26.91 0.79
N THR A 141 -0.72 26.92 1.59
CA THR A 141 -0.28 25.73 2.33
C THR A 141 -1.40 25.40 3.31
N ILE A 142 -2.12 24.32 3.05
CA ILE A 142 -3.17 23.82 3.94
C ILE A 142 -2.46 23.21 5.15
N GLU A 143 -2.69 23.78 6.32
CA GLU A 143 -2.34 23.17 7.61
C GLU A 143 -2.99 21.77 7.71
N PRO A 144 -2.32 20.78 8.33
CA PRO A 144 -2.95 19.49 8.58
C PRO A 144 -4.22 19.72 9.41
N THR A 145 -5.37 19.34 8.84
CA THR A 145 -6.69 19.45 9.46
C THR A 145 -6.68 18.85 10.87
N SER A 146 -6.78 19.71 11.88
CA SER A 146 -7.17 19.33 13.23
C SER A 146 -8.58 18.76 13.19
N ARG A 147 -8.74 17.46 13.48
CA ARG A 147 -10.08 16.87 13.64
C ARG A 147 -10.69 17.39 14.95
N ILE A 148 -11.93 17.85 14.87
CA ILE A 148 -12.76 18.18 16.03
C ILE A 148 -13.15 16.87 16.70
N TYR A 149 -12.58 16.60 17.87
CA TYR A 149 -13.12 15.61 18.81
C TYR A 149 -14.19 16.29 19.66
N SER A 150 -15.33 15.64 19.92
CA SER A 150 -16.24 16.11 20.96
C SER A 150 -15.53 16.01 22.30
N LYS A 151 -15.51 17.11 23.07
CA LYS A 151 -14.94 17.15 24.43
C LYS A 151 -15.47 15.97 25.27
N GLY A 152 -14.56 15.13 25.78
CA GLY A 152 -14.88 14.08 26.75
C GLY A 152 -14.66 12.61 26.34
N SER A 153 -13.95 12.31 25.25
CA SER A 153 -13.59 10.91 24.91
C SER A 153 -12.13 10.59 25.27
N ILE A 154 -11.84 9.32 25.58
CA ILE A 154 -10.56 8.75 26.10
C ILE A 154 -9.34 8.93 25.13
N PHE A 155 -9.50 9.67 24.03
CA PHE A 155 -8.52 9.84 22.94
C PHE A 155 -8.04 11.29 22.76
N GLU A 156 -7.89 12.05 23.84
CA GLU A 156 -7.27 13.37 23.80
C GLU A 156 -5.75 13.21 23.97
N CYS A 157 -4.98 13.42 22.88
CA CYS A 157 -3.53 13.56 22.94
C CYS A 157 -3.18 15.05 22.88
N ASP A 158 -2.59 15.57 23.96
CA ASP A 158 -2.14 16.96 24.06
C ASP A 158 -1.07 17.29 23.01
N ALA A 159 -1.47 18.03 21.98
CA ALA A 159 -0.57 18.71 21.07
C ALA A 159 -0.51 20.20 21.45
N ASN A 160 0.29 20.54 22.47
CA ASN A 160 0.62 21.94 22.73
C ASN A 160 1.99 22.08 23.42
N SER A 161 3.04 22.22 22.62
CA SER A 161 4.24 22.96 23.01
C SER A 161 4.95 23.44 21.75
N THR A 162 4.66 24.67 21.34
CA THR A 162 5.51 25.42 20.40
C THR A 162 5.55 26.86 20.89
N LYS A 163 6.51 27.16 21.75
CA LYS A 163 6.95 28.54 21.98
C LYS A 163 8.12 28.83 21.06
N HIS A 164 7.95 29.89 20.28
CA HIS A 164 8.94 30.50 19.39
C HIS A 164 10.24 30.86 20.13
N ALA A 165 11.38 30.61 19.48
CA ALA A 165 12.61 31.36 19.71
C ALA A 165 13.38 31.49 18.38
N ASN A 166 13.63 32.73 17.97
CA ASN A 166 14.45 33.13 16.82
C ASN A 166 15.94 33.24 17.22
N ILE A 167 16.81 33.34 16.20
CA ILE A 167 18.22 33.83 16.18
C ILE A 167 19.26 32.73 16.51
N SER A 168 20.38 32.46 15.83
CA SER A 168 21.19 33.10 14.75
C SER A 168 22.14 32.07 14.11
N ASN A 169 22.68 32.43 12.94
CA ASN A 169 23.72 31.77 12.13
C ASN A 169 24.90 31.13 12.88
N GLY A 170 25.30 29.94 12.43
CA GLY A 170 26.59 29.31 12.72
C GLY A 170 26.79 28.06 11.86
N ILE A 171 27.71 28.14 10.88
CA ILE A 171 28.11 27.03 10.01
C ILE A 171 28.80 25.95 10.85
N THR A 172 28.27 24.72 10.86
CA THR A 172 29.08 23.49 10.93
C THR A 172 28.29 22.29 10.40
N SER A 173 28.97 21.51 9.54
CA SER A 173 28.51 20.28 8.92
C SER A 173 28.26 19.17 9.96
N ALA A 174 27.03 18.65 10.04
CA ALA A 174 26.74 17.40 10.74
C ALA A 174 25.52 16.68 10.12
N LYS A 175 25.78 15.43 9.72
CA LYS A 175 24.89 14.35 9.26
C LYS A 175 23.42 14.51 9.68
N ASP A 176 22.53 14.46 8.68
CA ASP A 176 21.08 14.36 8.83
C ASP A 176 20.70 13.21 9.78
N LYS A 177 20.26 13.58 10.99
CA LYS A 177 19.60 12.67 11.94
C LYS A 177 18.11 12.70 11.65
N HIS A 178 17.57 11.53 11.34
CA HIS A 178 16.15 11.20 11.43
C HIS A 178 15.56 11.77 12.73
N VAL A 179 14.59 12.67 12.62
CA VAL A 179 13.80 13.14 13.77
C VAL A 179 12.78 12.05 14.10
N THR A 180 13.13 11.17 15.04
CA THR A 180 12.19 10.30 15.74
C THR A 180 11.98 10.87 17.13
N SER A 181 10.73 11.18 17.49
CA SER A 181 10.32 11.18 18.89
C SER A 181 10.36 9.72 19.35
N PRO A 182 11.24 9.30 20.27
CA PRO A 182 11.32 7.92 20.67
C PRO A 182 10.17 7.62 21.61
N HIS A 183 9.15 6.90 21.14
CA HIS A 183 8.47 6.00 22.05
C HIS A 183 9.53 5.00 22.50
N ALA A 184 9.98 5.10 23.75
CA ALA A 184 11.01 4.23 24.27
C ALA A 184 10.48 2.78 24.19
N TYR A 185 11.16 1.94 23.44
CA TYR A 185 10.87 0.51 23.37
C TYR A 185 12.17 -0.25 23.46
N THR A 186 12.13 -1.39 24.13
CA THR A 186 13.28 -2.28 24.29
C THR A 186 13.01 -3.59 23.57
N ILE A 187 13.99 -4.04 22.77
CA ILE A 187 13.93 -5.29 22.01
C ILE A 187 14.84 -6.32 22.71
N LYS A 188 14.22 -7.34 23.31
CA LYS A 188 14.92 -8.43 24.01
C LYS A 188 15.56 -9.44 23.06
N TYR A 189 14.85 -9.85 22.02
CA TYR A 189 15.27 -10.92 21.10
C TYR A 189 15.64 -10.36 19.72
N ARG A 190 16.93 -10.10 19.48
CA ARG A 190 17.42 -9.55 18.20
C ARG A 190 17.29 -10.54 17.03
N SER A 191 17.34 -11.84 17.27
CA SER A 191 17.14 -12.86 16.23
C SER A 191 15.75 -12.77 15.60
N LEU A 192 14.71 -12.58 16.41
CA LEU A 192 13.34 -12.40 15.93
C LEU A 192 13.16 -11.08 15.17
N LEU A 193 13.89 -10.04 15.56
CA LEU A 193 13.93 -8.79 14.81
C LEU A 193 14.50 -9.02 13.40
N TYR A 194 15.65 -9.68 13.27
CA TYR A 194 16.22 -9.99 11.95
C TYR A 194 15.32 -10.92 11.13
N LEU A 195 14.70 -11.92 11.76
CA LEU A 195 13.72 -12.78 11.11
C LEU A 195 12.52 -11.97 10.60
N SER A 196 12.05 -10.99 11.38
CA SER A 196 10.96 -10.11 10.97
C SER A 196 11.36 -9.21 9.81
N TYR A 197 12.58 -8.67 9.77
CA TYR A 197 13.06 -7.90 8.63
C TYR A 197 13.23 -8.76 7.37
N PHE A 198 13.66 -10.01 7.52
CA PHE A 198 13.71 -10.93 6.39
C PHE A 198 12.30 -11.28 5.87
N GLY A 199 11.36 -11.58 6.75
CA GLY A 199 9.96 -11.81 6.35
C GLY A 199 9.30 -10.57 5.74
N ALA A 200 9.69 -9.37 6.19
CA ALA A 200 9.26 -8.10 5.62
C ALA A 200 9.77 -7.95 4.18
N PHE A 201 11.06 -8.24 3.98
CA PHE A 201 11.72 -8.16 2.68
C PHE A 201 11.01 -9.01 1.62
N LEU A 202 10.58 -10.23 1.94
CA LEU A 202 9.84 -11.10 1.02
C LEU A 202 8.51 -10.52 0.50
N GLY A 203 7.96 -9.50 1.17
CA GLY A 203 6.76 -8.79 0.76
C GLY A 203 7.00 -7.39 0.18
N ASN A 204 8.26 -6.95 0.07
CA ASN A 204 8.63 -5.63 -0.41
C ASN A 204 8.98 -5.63 -1.91
N GLU A 205 8.96 -4.45 -2.52
CA GLU A 205 9.26 -4.26 -3.94
C GLU A 205 10.68 -4.72 -4.32
N GLU A 206 11.67 -4.53 -3.45
CA GLU A 206 13.05 -4.91 -3.74
C GLU A 206 13.21 -6.42 -3.93
N PHE A 207 12.42 -7.22 -3.20
CA PHE A 207 12.40 -8.66 -3.40
C PHE A 207 11.83 -9.01 -4.77
N TYR A 208 10.70 -8.42 -5.19
CA TYR A 208 10.12 -8.73 -6.50
C TYR A 208 11.02 -8.31 -7.66
N LEU A 209 11.67 -7.15 -7.54
CA LEU A 209 12.61 -6.63 -8.54
C LEU A 209 13.87 -7.49 -8.70
N THR A 210 14.19 -8.33 -7.72
CA THR A 210 15.36 -9.23 -7.77
C THR A 210 14.96 -10.68 -8.03
N PHE A 211 13.92 -11.18 -7.35
CA PHE A 211 13.42 -12.55 -7.43
C PHE A 211 12.92 -12.91 -8.83
N PHE A 212 12.01 -12.13 -9.42
CA PHE A 212 11.43 -12.47 -10.73
C PHE A 212 12.51 -12.49 -11.83
N PRO A 213 13.36 -11.46 -12.01
CA PRO A 213 14.41 -11.51 -13.02
C PRO A 213 15.43 -12.64 -12.79
N PHE A 214 15.82 -12.88 -11.53
CA PHE A 214 16.71 -13.98 -11.19
C PHE A 214 16.12 -15.33 -11.64
N CYS A 215 14.85 -15.59 -11.33
CA CYS A 215 14.20 -16.84 -11.69
C CYS A 215 13.96 -16.97 -13.20
N ILE A 216 13.60 -15.88 -13.89
CA ILE A 216 13.48 -15.89 -15.37
C ILE A 216 14.81 -16.34 -16.01
N TRP A 217 15.93 -15.73 -15.62
CA TRP A 217 17.22 -16.00 -16.27
C TRP A 217 17.88 -17.31 -15.80
N ASN A 218 17.55 -17.83 -14.62
CA ASN A 218 18.29 -18.96 -14.02
C ASN A 218 17.46 -20.21 -13.68
N VAL A 219 16.14 -20.11 -13.49
CA VAL A 219 15.26 -21.23 -13.13
C VAL A 219 14.42 -21.71 -14.32
N ASP A 220 13.23 -21.13 -14.54
CA ASP A 220 12.30 -21.51 -15.61
C ASP A 220 11.41 -20.30 -15.93
N PHE A 221 11.39 -19.90 -17.20
CA PHE A 221 10.73 -18.71 -17.67
C PHE A 221 9.20 -18.86 -17.66
N LEU A 222 8.68 -20.03 -17.99
CA LEU A 222 7.24 -20.31 -17.98
C LEU A 222 6.69 -20.23 -16.57
N VAL A 223 7.30 -20.96 -15.64
CA VAL A 223 6.86 -20.98 -14.23
C VAL A 223 6.84 -19.57 -13.67
N VAL A 224 7.89 -18.80 -13.95
CA VAL A 224 8.03 -17.46 -13.40
C VAL A 224 7.08 -16.47 -14.07
N ARG A 225 6.83 -16.59 -15.38
CA ARG A 225 5.86 -15.76 -16.11
C ARG A 225 4.44 -15.98 -15.57
N GLN A 226 4.03 -17.23 -15.39
CA GLN A 226 2.73 -17.56 -14.80
C GLN A 226 2.63 -17.05 -13.36
N VAL A 227 3.65 -17.28 -12.52
CA VAL A 227 3.64 -16.79 -11.12
C VAL A 227 3.60 -15.28 -11.04
N ALA A 228 4.35 -14.58 -11.90
CA ALA A 228 4.34 -13.11 -11.97
C ALA A 228 2.96 -12.58 -12.38
N MET A 229 2.26 -13.26 -13.28
CA MET A 229 0.91 -12.90 -13.70
C MET A 229 -0.09 -12.98 -12.54
N LEU A 230 -0.13 -14.11 -11.83
CA LEU A 230 -1.02 -14.27 -10.69
C LEU A 230 -0.66 -13.30 -9.56
N TRP A 231 0.64 -13.12 -9.28
CA TRP A 231 1.12 -12.14 -8.30
C TRP A 231 0.66 -10.72 -8.64
N ALA A 232 0.73 -10.31 -9.91
CA ALA A 232 0.29 -8.98 -10.32
C ALA A 232 -1.21 -8.78 -10.11
N ILE A 233 -2.03 -9.78 -10.43
CA ILE A 233 -3.49 -9.75 -10.17
C ILE A 233 -3.74 -9.60 -8.67
N VAL A 234 -3.08 -10.42 -7.85
CA VAL A 234 -3.18 -10.39 -6.38
C VAL A 234 -2.80 -9.02 -5.83
N MET A 235 -1.67 -8.45 -6.27
CA MET A 235 -1.21 -7.16 -5.79
C MET A 235 -2.08 -6.00 -6.28
N TYR A 236 -2.53 -6.02 -7.54
CA TYR A 236 -3.44 -5.00 -8.07
C TYR A 236 -4.76 -5.00 -7.29
N LEU A 237 -5.39 -6.17 -7.13
CA LEU A 237 -6.63 -6.32 -6.38
C LEU A 237 -6.45 -5.97 -4.90
N GLY A 238 -5.32 -6.34 -4.30
CA GLY A 238 -4.99 -5.99 -2.92
C GLY A 238 -4.87 -4.48 -2.72
N GLN A 239 -4.15 -3.78 -3.59
CA GLN A 239 -4.01 -2.31 -3.53
C GLN A 239 -5.35 -1.61 -3.81
N ALA A 240 -6.11 -2.03 -4.81
CA ALA A 240 -7.44 -1.48 -5.08
C ALA A 240 -8.41 -1.70 -3.91
N THR A 241 -8.38 -2.87 -3.28
CA THR A 241 -9.24 -3.19 -2.13
C THR A 241 -8.86 -2.37 -0.90
N LYS A 242 -7.56 -2.11 -0.67
CA LYS A 242 -7.10 -1.20 0.39
C LYS A 242 -7.70 0.20 0.23
N ASP A 243 -7.62 0.77 -0.97
CA ASP A 243 -8.14 2.11 -1.27
C ASP A 243 -9.68 2.18 -1.21
N TYR A 244 -10.34 1.05 -1.47
CA TYR A 244 -11.79 0.90 -1.34
C TYR A 244 -12.24 0.79 0.12
N LEU A 245 -11.64 -0.12 0.90
CA LEU A 245 -12.04 -0.41 2.29
C LEU A 245 -11.59 0.67 3.27
N ARG A 246 -10.43 1.29 3.02
CA ARG A 246 -9.86 2.36 3.84
C ARG A 246 -9.69 2.00 5.32
N TRP A 247 -9.39 0.74 5.59
CA TRP A 247 -9.30 0.20 6.95
C TRP A 247 -8.07 0.77 7.68
N PRO A 248 -8.23 1.33 8.90
CA PRO A 248 -7.13 1.94 9.63
C PRO A 248 -6.11 0.89 10.13
N ARG A 249 -4.84 1.29 10.20
CA ARG A 249 -3.76 0.51 10.81
C ARG A 249 -3.98 0.37 12.34
N PRO A 250 -3.44 -0.68 12.99
CA PRO A 250 -3.50 -0.81 14.45
C PRO A 250 -2.97 0.45 15.16
N PRO A 251 -3.68 0.95 16.20
CA PRO A 251 -3.25 2.11 16.96
C PRO A 251 -1.96 1.84 17.76
N CYS A 252 -1.13 2.86 17.85
CA CYS A 252 0.11 2.89 18.62
C CYS A 252 0.03 4.08 19.57
N PRO A 253 -0.15 3.90 20.90
CA PRO A 253 -0.27 2.63 21.65
C PRO A 253 -1.61 1.88 21.43
N PRO A 254 -1.76 0.57 21.77
CA PRO A 254 -0.86 -0.29 22.56
C PRO A 254 0.20 -1.05 21.76
N VAL A 255 0.14 -1.05 20.43
CA VAL A 255 1.11 -1.71 19.54
C VAL A 255 2.35 -0.84 19.41
N VAL A 256 3.55 -1.44 19.37
CA VAL A 256 4.79 -0.72 19.06
C VAL A 256 5.01 -0.77 17.55
N ARG A 257 5.01 0.37 16.87
CA ARG A 257 5.25 0.43 15.43
C ARG A 257 6.75 0.49 15.14
N LEU A 258 7.31 -0.60 14.62
CA LEU A 258 8.73 -0.71 14.28
C LEU A 258 9.02 -0.35 12.82
N GLU A 259 8.02 -0.41 11.95
CA GLU A 259 8.12 -0.06 10.53
C GLU A 259 7.27 1.18 10.21
N THR A 260 7.90 2.22 9.66
CA THR A 260 7.28 3.54 9.43
C THR A 260 7.03 3.86 7.95
N SER A 261 7.58 3.08 7.02
CA SER A 261 7.51 3.34 5.57
C SER A 261 6.08 3.37 5.02
N TYR A 262 5.13 2.72 5.70
CA TYR A 262 3.76 2.51 5.21
C TYR A 262 2.67 3.19 6.06
N ILE A 263 3.02 4.22 6.84
CA ILE A 263 2.07 4.91 7.74
C ILE A 263 0.89 5.53 7.00
N GLN A 264 1.09 5.93 5.75
CA GLN A 264 0.06 6.58 4.92
C GLN A 264 -0.86 5.58 4.20
N GLU A 265 -0.57 4.29 4.26
CA GLU A 265 -1.35 3.24 3.60
C GLU A 265 -2.36 2.57 4.52
N PHE A 266 -3.49 2.19 3.94
CA PHE A 266 -4.52 1.40 4.62
C PHE A 266 -4.04 -0.02 4.96
N SER A 267 -4.64 -0.59 5.99
CA SER A 267 -4.20 -1.86 6.59
C SER A 267 -4.76 -3.09 5.88
N MET A 268 -6.05 -3.09 5.55
CA MET A 268 -6.75 -4.30 5.10
C MET A 268 -7.03 -4.25 3.59
N PRO A 269 -6.78 -5.34 2.83
CA PRO A 269 -6.08 -6.56 3.23
C PRO A 269 -4.55 -6.36 3.31
N SER A 270 -3.85 -7.23 4.04
CA SER A 270 -2.38 -7.21 4.07
C SER A 270 -1.80 -7.71 2.74
N THR A 271 -1.23 -6.81 1.95
CA THR A 271 -0.59 -7.14 0.65
C THR A 271 0.64 -8.05 0.82
N HIS A 272 1.41 -7.89 1.90
CA HIS A 272 2.50 -8.81 2.23
C HIS A 272 1.98 -10.23 2.49
N ALA A 273 0.89 -10.37 3.26
CA ALA A 273 0.27 -11.68 3.46
C ALA A 273 -0.28 -12.23 2.14
N MET A 274 -0.91 -11.39 1.32
CA MET A 274 -1.44 -11.79 0.03
C MET A 274 -0.36 -12.36 -0.90
N ALA A 275 0.76 -11.64 -1.08
CA ALA A 275 1.87 -12.09 -1.91
C ALA A 275 2.61 -13.29 -1.28
N GLY A 276 2.81 -13.27 0.05
CA GLY A 276 3.38 -14.37 0.82
C GLY A 276 2.52 -15.64 0.85
N THR A 277 1.26 -15.56 0.41
CA THR A 277 0.42 -16.74 0.10
C THR A 277 0.50 -17.09 -1.38
N ALA A 278 0.24 -16.13 -2.27
CA ALA A 278 0.04 -16.39 -3.69
C ALA A 278 1.29 -16.91 -4.41
N ILE A 279 2.45 -16.29 -4.17
CA ILE A 279 3.73 -16.69 -4.80
C ILE A 279 4.10 -18.14 -4.42
N PRO A 280 4.28 -18.47 -3.13
CA PRO A 280 4.67 -19.82 -2.76
C PRO A 280 3.62 -20.88 -3.08
N MET A 281 2.32 -20.56 -2.95
CA MET A 281 1.24 -21.49 -3.28
C MET A 281 1.27 -21.87 -4.75
N TYR A 282 1.44 -20.88 -5.63
CA TYR A 282 1.43 -21.15 -7.06
C TYR A 282 2.75 -21.80 -7.53
N LEU A 283 3.90 -21.39 -6.96
CA LEU A 283 5.16 -22.09 -7.17
C LEU A 283 5.08 -23.56 -6.75
N ALA A 284 4.45 -23.86 -5.61
CA ALA A 284 4.26 -25.23 -5.15
C ALA A 284 3.43 -26.05 -6.14
N HIS A 285 2.33 -25.48 -6.64
CA HIS A 285 1.50 -26.12 -7.67
C HIS A 285 2.28 -26.43 -8.95
N LEU A 286 2.96 -25.44 -9.53
CA LEU A 286 3.74 -25.63 -10.75
C LEU A 286 4.96 -26.56 -10.54
N ALA A 287 5.57 -26.54 -9.36
CA ALA A 287 6.68 -27.44 -9.04
C ALA A 287 6.23 -28.92 -8.96
N MET A 288 5.01 -29.17 -8.49
CA MET A 288 4.44 -30.53 -8.47
C MET A 288 4.11 -31.01 -9.88
N GLU A 289 3.49 -30.15 -10.70
CA GLU A 289 3.07 -30.52 -12.07
C GLU A 289 4.25 -30.63 -13.05
N ARG A 290 5.18 -29.67 -13.01
CA ARG A 290 6.27 -29.57 -13.98
C ARG A 290 7.54 -30.32 -13.56
N TYR A 291 7.82 -30.47 -12.26
CA TYR A 291 9.10 -30.99 -11.75
C TYR A 291 9.02 -32.22 -10.83
N GLN A 292 7.83 -32.83 -10.68
CA GLN A 292 7.59 -33.98 -9.78
C GLN A 292 8.05 -33.75 -8.33
N VAL A 293 8.00 -32.51 -7.85
CA VAL A 293 8.33 -32.22 -6.44
C VAL A 293 7.32 -32.90 -5.52
N PRO A 294 7.76 -33.64 -4.49
CA PRO A 294 6.84 -34.23 -3.53
C PRO A 294 6.00 -33.17 -2.81
N LEU A 295 4.68 -33.40 -2.71
CA LEU A 295 3.74 -32.52 -2.04
C LEU A 295 4.21 -32.06 -0.64
N PRO A 296 4.76 -32.93 0.24
CA PRO A 296 5.22 -32.49 1.57
C PRO A 296 6.33 -31.43 1.50
N VAL A 297 7.23 -31.51 0.51
CA VAL A 297 8.32 -30.56 0.34
C VAL A 297 7.77 -29.22 -0.15
N ALA A 298 6.96 -29.25 -1.22
CA ALA A 298 6.33 -28.06 -1.78
C ALA A 298 5.45 -27.32 -0.76
N ALA A 299 4.61 -28.07 -0.03
CA ALA A 299 3.75 -27.55 1.02
C ALA A 299 4.57 -26.96 2.19
N THR A 300 5.66 -27.61 2.62
CA THR A 300 6.51 -27.10 3.70
C THR A 300 7.13 -25.76 3.33
N VAL A 301 7.71 -25.64 2.14
CA VAL A 301 8.29 -24.37 1.66
C VAL A 301 7.22 -23.29 1.61
N ALA A 302 6.03 -23.60 1.11
CA ALA A 302 4.96 -22.64 1.00
C ALA A 302 4.44 -22.15 2.36
N VAL A 303 4.25 -23.07 3.30
CA VAL A 303 3.83 -22.77 4.68
C VAL A 303 4.89 -21.95 5.41
N LEU A 304 6.18 -22.27 5.24
CA LEU A 304 7.27 -21.51 5.86
C LEU A 304 7.33 -20.07 5.33
N TRP A 305 7.24 -19.88 4.01
CA TRP A 305 7.22 -18.55 3.39
C TRP A 305 6.02 -17.73 3.88
N PHE A 306 4.82 -18.30 3.86
CA PHE A 306 3.63 -17.64 4.39
C PHE A 306 3.80 -17.26 5.86
N SER A 307 4.27 -18.21 6.68
CA SER A 307 4.42 -18.02 8.13
C SER A 307 5.41 -16.92 8.48
N ILE A 308 6.59 -16.91 7.84
CA ILE A 308 7.61 -15.87 8.11
C ILE A 308 7.14 -14.48 7.65
N THR A 309 6.40 -14.42 6.55
CA THR A 309 5.85 -13.15 6.03
C THR A 309 4.78 -12.62 6.97
N CYS A 310 3.83 -13.45 7.40
CA CYS A 310 2.79 -13.07 8.37
C CYS A 310 3.37 -12.70 9.74
N PHE A 311 4.35 -13.48 10.24
CA PHE A 311 5.07 -13.19 11.47
C PHE A 311 5.68 -11.78 11.43
N SER A 312 6.32 -11.40 10.31
CA SER A 312 6.93 -10.07 10.17
C SER A 312 5.94 -8.93 10.38
N ARG A 313 4.71 -9.06 9.85
CA ARG A 313 3.69 -8.00 9.86
C ARG A 313 3.12 -7.77 11.27
N LEU A 314 2.94 -8.85 12.04
CA LEU A 314 2.55 -8.78 13.45
C LEU A 314 3.69 -8.23 14.31
N TYR A 315 4.92 -8.70 14.09
CA TYR A 315 6.08 -8.29 14.87
C TYR A 315 6.38 -6.81 14.70
N LEU A 316 6.31 -6.29 13.46
CA LEU A 316 6.58 -4.89 13.15
C LEU A 316 5.41 -3.95 13.50
N GLY A 317 4.26 -4.50 13.90
CA GLY A 317 3.14 -3.73 14.44
C GLY A 317 2.35 -2.94 13.40
N VAL A 318 2.33 -3.41 12.15
CA VAL A 318 1.70 -2.70 11.03
C VAL A 318 0.34 -3.30 10.63
N HIS A 319 0.02 -4.53 11.02
CA HIS A 319 -1.24 -5.20 10.68
C HIS A 319 -1.85 -5.92 11.88
N SER A 320 -3.19 -6.05 11.86
CA SER A 320 -3.95 -6.92 12.77
C SER A 320 -3.97 -8.37 12.28
N ILE A 321 -4.42 -9.32 13.12
CA ILE A 321 -4.58 -10.72 12.71
C ILE A 321 -5.67 -10.83 11.63
N LEU A 322 -6.73 -10.04 11.74
CA LEU A 322 -7.78 -9.96 10.74
C LEU A 322 -7.25 -9.54 9.37
N ASP A 323 -6.32 -8.57 9.31
CA ASP A 323 -5.75 -8.09 8.04
C ASP A 323 -4.98 -9.21 7.32
N LEU A 324 -4.28 -10.06 8.08
CA LEU A 324 -3.52 -11.20 7.56
C LEU A 324 -4.45 -12.33 7.10
N LEU A 325 -5.47 -12.65 7.89
CA LEU A 325 -6.46 -13.67 7.52
C LEU A 325 -7.23 -13.26 6.26
N ALA A 326 -7.63 -12.00 6.17
CA ALA A 326 -8.28 -11.46 4.98
C ALA A 326 -7.36 -11.54 3.76
N GLY A 327 -6.08 -11.17 3.90
CA GLY A 327 -5.10 -11.31 2.82
C GLY A 327 -4.91 -12.77 2.38
N PHE A 328 -4.77 -13.71 3.32
CA PHE A 328 -4.65 -15.13 3.03
C PHE A 328 -5.87 -15.67 2.28
N VAL A 329 -7.07 -15.49 2.84
CA VAL A 329 -8.32 -15.97 2.22
C VAL A 329 -8.50 -15.34 0.84
N TYR A 330 -8.20 -14.06 0.69
CA TYR A 330 -8.36 -13.38 -0.59
C TYR A 330 -7.41 -13.92 -1.65
N SER A 331 -6.13 -14.15 -1.32
CA SER A 331 -5.18 -14.80 -2.23
C SER A 331 -5.58 -16.22 -2.61
N VAL A 332 -6.10 -17.01 -1.67
CA VAL A 332 -6.59 -18.36 -1.95
C VAL A 332 -7.78 -18.33 -2.92
N LEU A 333 -8.72 -17.40 -2.72
CA LEU A 333 -9.86 -17.23 -3.63
C LEU A 333 -9.39 -16.83 -5.03
N ILE A 334 -8.46 -15.87 -5.14
CA ILE A 334 -7.89 -15.46 -6.42
C ILE A 334 -7.18 -16.64 -7.08
N PHE A 335 -6.35 -17.39 -6.34
CA PHE A 335 -5.65 -18.57 -6.83
C PHE A 335 -6.63 -19.57 -7.47
N PHE A 336 -7.63 -20.05 -6.73
CA PHE A 336 -8.57 -21.04 -7.26
C PHE A 336 -9.45 -20.49 -8.40
N THR A 337 -9.73 -19.19 -8.41
CA THR A 337 -10.48 -18.56 -9.50
C THR A 337 -9.67 -18.54 -10.79
N PHE A 338 -8.38 -18.18 -10.72
CA PHE A 338 -7.55 -17.99 -11.90
C PHE A 338 -6.79 -19.25 -12.33
N LEU A 339 -6.62 -20.25 -11.44
CA LEU A 339 -5.83 -21.47 -11.69
C LEU A 339 -6.16 -22.13 -13.03
N ARG A 340 -7.46 -22.24 -13.35
CA ARG A 340 -7.94 -22.88 -14.58
C ARG A 340 -7.66 -22.09 -15.84
N TYR A 341 -7.41 -20.79 -15.72
CA TYR A 341 -7.29 -19.86 -16.84
C TYR A 341 -5.86 -19.41 -17.10
N VAL A 342 -4.93 -19.54 -16.14
CA VAL A 342 -3.57 -19.00 -16.30
C VAL A 342 -2.83 -19.65 -17.45
N GLU A 343 -2.89 -20.97 -17.62
CA GLU A 343 -2.23 -21.67 -18.72
C GLU A 343 -2.80 -21.27 -20.09
N ASP A 344 -4.13 -21.30 -20.23
CA ASP A 344 -4.82 -20.90 -21.45
C ASP A 344 -4.52 -19.45 -21.82
N TYR A 345 -4.50 -18.56 -20.83
CA TYR A 345 -4.16 -17.16 -21.03
C TYR A 345 -2.67 -16.98 -21.38
N ASP A 346 -1.75 -17.70 -20.73
CA ASP A 346 -0.32 -17.63 -21.03
C ASP A 346 -0.01 -18.12 -22.46
N TYR A 347 -0.73 -19.16 -22.90
CA TYR A 347 -0.67 -19.64 -24.28
C TYR A 347 -1.21 -18.60 -25.27
N TYR A 348 -2.40 -18.06 -25.03
CA TYR A 348 -2.99 -16.99 -25.83
C TYR A 348 -2.05 -15.78 -25.91
N GLN A 349 -1.48 -15.38 -24.76
CA GLN A 349 -0.64 -14.20 -24.63
C GLN A 349 0.65 -14.30 -25.44
N GLN A 350 1.18 -15.52 -25.64
CA GLN A 350 2.41 -15.74 -26.40
C GLN A 350 2.16 -15.94 -27.89
N THR A 351 1.11 -16.67 -28.27
CA THR A 351 0.92 -17.15 -29.65
C THR A 351 0.02 -16.27 -30.51
N HIS A 352 -0.94 -15.57 -29.89
CA HIS A 352 -1.96 -14.87 -30.67
C HIS A 352 -1.44 -13.50 -31.14
N PRO A 353 -1.59 -13.13 -32.43
CA PRO A 353 -1.12 -11.83 -32.94
C PRO A 353 -1.73 -10.58 -32.28
N PHE A 354 -2.88 -10.72 -31.63
CA PHE A 354 -3.61 -9.62 -30.98
C PHE A 354 -3.38 -9.55 -29.47
N ALA A 355 -2.54 -10.43 -28.91
CA ALA A 355 -2.25 -10.49 -27.49
C ALA A 355 -1.62 -9.18 -26.96
N VAL A 356 -0.67 -8.59 -27.71
CA VAL A 356 -0.02 -7.34 -27.30
C VAL A 356 -0.98 -6.14 -27.26
N PRO A 357 -1.79 -5.86 -28.30
CA PRO A 357 -2.84 -4.85 -28.21
C PRO A 357 -3.82 -5.10 -27.05
N ALA A 358 -4.22 -6.36 -26.84
CA ALA A 358 -5.15 -6.72 -25.77
C ALA A 358 -4.57 -6.46 -24.37
N VAL A 359 -3.33 -6.90 -24.09
CA VAL A 359 -2.68 -6.68 -22.79
C VAL A 359 -2.42 -5.20 -22.53
N LEU A 360 -2.04 -4.43 -23.55
CA LEU A 360 -1.86 -2.99 -23.43
C LEU A 360 -3.17 -2.26 -23.15
N ALA A 361 -4.24 -2.62 -23.87
CA ALA A 361 -5.57 -2.04 -23.64
C ALA A 361 -6.07 -2.37 -22.22
N ALA A 362 -5.94 -3.62 -21.78
CA ALA A 362 -6.30 -4.05 -20.44
C ALA A 362 -5.46 -3.31 -19.37
N ALA A 363 -4.15 -3.22 -19.55
CA ALA A 363 -3.25 -2.54 -18.64
C ALA A 363 -3.59 -1.05 -18.49
N LEU A 364 -3.87 -0.36 -19.59
CA LEU A 364 -4.30 1.04 -19.58
C LEU A 364 -5.67 1.20 -18.91
N MET A 365 -6.63 0.33 -19.22
CA MET A 365 -7.97 0.34 -18.63
C MET A 365 -7.93 0.13 -17.11
N LEU A 366 -7.10 -0.82 -16.63
CA LEU A 366 -6.85 -1.02 -15.21
C LEU A 366 -6.21 0.22 -14.55
N CYS A 367 -5.19 0.81 -15.17
CA CYS A 367 -4.48 1.96 -14.59
C CYS A 367 -5.32 3.25 -14.57
N THR A 368 -6.29 3.40 -15.48
CA THR A 368 -7.00 4.67 -15.70
C THR A 368 -8.48 4.65 -15.31
N VAL A 369 -9.22 3.61 -15.67
CA VAL A 369 -10.69 3.54 -15.53
C VAL A 369 -11.10 2.70 -14.33
N CYS A 370 -10.46 1.54 -14.14
CA CYS A 370 -10.87 0.57 -13.11
C CYS A 370 -10.24 0.78 -11.74
N TYR A 371 -9.20 1.60 -11.63
CA TYR A 371 -8.59 1.87 -10.33
C TYR A 371 -9.51 2.78 -9.51
N PRO A 372 -9.82 2.44 -8.24
CA PRO A 372 -10.70 3.26 -7.40
C PRO A 372 -10.22 4.72 -7.31
N ASP A 373 -11.15 5.67 -7.31
CA ASP A 373 -10.82 7.09 -7.16
C ASP A 373 -10.06 7.33 -5.85
N SER A 374 -8.76 7.60 -6.02
CA SER A 374 -7.77 7.57 -4.95
C SER A 374 -7.71 8.93 -4.26
N HIS A 375 -7.83 8.94 -2.92
CA HIS A 375 -7.23 10.00 -2.12
C HIS A 375 -5.72 10.05 -2.42
N LYS A 376 -5.04 11.19 -2.24
CA LYS A 376 -3.60 11.35 -2.53
C LYS A 376 -2.71 10.39 -1.70
N ASN A 377 -2.67 9.11 -2.07
CA ASN A 377 -1.94 8.02 -1.44
C ASN A 377 -0.98 7.38 -2.48
N SER A 378 0.09 6.74 -2.01
CA SER A 378 1.12 6.09 -2.84
C SER A 378 0.60 4.90 -3.67
N SER A 379 -0.46 4.23 -3.20
CA SER A 379 -0.92 2.92 -3.68
C SER A 379 -1.27 2.83 -5.17
N LYS A 380 -1.83 3.90 -5.75
CA LYS A 380 -2.10 3.97 -7.20
C LYS A 380 -0.80 3.93 -8.02
N GLY A 381 0.26 4.58 -7.52
CA GLY A 381 1.56 4.59 -8.15
C GLY A 381 2.16 3.18 -8.26
N ASP A 382 2.00 2.38 -7.22
CA ASP A 382 2.55 1.03 -7.13
C ASP A 382 1.76 0.07 -8.03
N ALA A 383 0.43 0.18 -8.02
CA ALA A 383 -0.43 -0.60 -8.92
C ALA A 383 -0.09 -0.37 -10.40
N VAL A 384 0.15 0.89 -10.79
CA VAL A 384 0.57 1.23 -12.17
C VAL A 384 1.91 0.57 -12.51
N GLN A 385 2.88 0.57 -11.59
CA GLN A 385 4.19 -0.04 -11.83
C GLN A 385 4.08 -1.56 -12.01
N ILE A 386 3.27 -2.23 -11.18
CA ILE A 386 3.04 -3.68 -11.25
C ILE A 386 2.41 -4.05 -12.60
N VAL A 387 1.32 -3.37 -12.97
CA VAL A 387 0.60 -3.63 -14.23
C VAL A 387 1.49 -3.35 -15.43
N ALA A 388 2.25 -2.25 -15.40
CA ALA A 388 3.17 -1.88 -16.46
C ALA A 388 4.30 -2.90 -16.64
N ALA A 389 4.91 -3.36 -15.54
CA ALA A 389 5.97 -4.36 -15.58
C ALA A 389 5.48 -5.69 -16.16
N LEU A 390 4.29 -6.16 -15.75
CA LEU A 390 3.72 -7.38 -16.30
C LEU A 390 3.37 -7.25 -17.78
N ALA A 391 2.75 -6.14 -18.19
CA ALA A 391 2.45 -5.88 -19.60
C ALA A 391 3.75 -5.88 -20.45
N GLY A 392 4.82 -5.27 -19.93
CA GLY A 392 6.14 -5.30 -20.54
C GLY A 392 6.71 -6.71 -20.70
N THR A 393 6.67 -7.51 -19.63
CA THR A 393 7.12 -8.91 -19.65
C THR A 393 6.32 -9.74 -20.63
N ALA A 394 4.99 -9.56 -20.68
CA ALA A 394 4.11 -10.24 -21.60
C ALA A 394 4.37 -9.85 -23.06
N MET A 395 4.64 -8.57 -23.32
CA MET A 395 5.06 -8.07 -24.64
C MET A 395 6.41 -8.65 -25.07
N GLY A 396 7.40 -8.72 -24.17
CA GLY A 396 8.70 -9.29 -24.50
C GLY A 396 8.65 -10.80 -24.72
N ALA A 397 7.85 -11.54 -23.95
CA ALA A 397 7.60 -12.97 -24.20
C ALA A 397 6.95 -13.20 -25.57
N TRP A 398 5.89 -12.43 -25.90
CA TRP A 398 5.24 -12.46 -27.21
C TRP A 398 6.22 -12.15 -28.34
N LEU A 399 7.03 -11.10 -28.19
CA LEU A 399 8.02 -10.73 -29.19
C LEU A 399 9.09 -11.80 -29.36
N GLY A 400 9.49 -12.46 -28.27
CA GLY A 400 10.44 -13.59 -28.30
C GLY A 400 9.91 -14.77 -29.11
N TYR A 401 8.62 -15.10 -28.95
CA TYR A 401 7.96 -16.15 -29.73
C TYR A 401 7.83 -15.76 -31.21
N HIS A 402 7.28 -14.58 -31.50
CA HIS A 402 7.02 -14.16 -32.89
C HIS A 402 8.29 -13.81 -33.70
N LEU A 403 9.40 -13.45 -33.06
CA LEU A 403 10.70 -13.30 -33.73
C LEU A 403 11.45 -14.63 -33.93
N GLY A 404 10.90 -15.74 -33.43
CA GLY A 404 11.54 -17.06 -33.54
C GLY A 404 12.72 -17.27 -32.59
N TYR A 405 12.80 -16.53 -31.50
CA TYR A 405 13.77 -16.83 -30.42
C TYR A 405 13.26 -17.92 -29.49
N MET A 406 11.96 -17.92 -29.20
CA MET A 406 11.32 -18.85 -28.28
C MET A 406 10.56 -19.94 -29.05
N HIS A 407 10.75 -21.20 -28.65
CA HIS A 407 10.25 -22.39 -29.33
C HIS A 407 9.46 -23.27 -28.37
N GLU A 408 8.59 -24.12 -28.92
CA GLU A 408 7.94 -25.16 -28.13
C GLU A 408 8.96 -26.25 -27.75
N PRO A 409 8.88 -26.81 -26.52
CA PRO A 409 9.77 -27.88 -26.11
C PRO A 409 9.42 -29.17 -26.86
N GLU A 410 10.45 -29.90 -27.32
CA GLU A 410 10.28 -31.21 -27.98
C GLU A 410 9.71 -32.28 -27.04
N ILE A 411 10.04 -32.18 -25.74
CA ILE A 411 9.59 -33.09 -24.69
C ILE A 411 8.80 -32.29 -23.66
N ARG A 412 7.52 -32.62 -23.51
CA ARG A 412 6.66 -32.08 -22.45
C ARG A 412 6.87 -32.90 -21.18
N GLY A 413 6.98 -32.20 -20.05
CA GLY A 413 7.34 -32.75 -18.74
C GLY A 413 6.43 -33.88 -18.23
N PRO A 414 6.77 -34.47 -17.07
CA PRO A 414 7.49 -33.79 -15.99
C PRO A 414 9.02 -33.90 -16.08
N TYR A 415 9.74 -32.84 -15.72
CA TYR A 415 11.20 -32.80 -15.68
C TYR A 415 11.75 -33.24 -14.32
N SER A 416 12.94 -33.85 -14.30
CA SER A 416 13.62 -34.16 -13.04
C SER A 416 14.40 -32.96 -12.51
N LEU A 417 14.35 -32.73 -11.19
CA LEU A 417 15.18 -31.71 -10.53
C LEU A 417 16.64 -32.15 -10.51
N GLN A 418 17.49 -31.38 -11.19
CA GLN A 418 18.93 -31.54 -11.12
C GLN A 418 19.50 -30.67 -9.99
N ALA A 419 20.40 -31.23 -9.19
CA ALA A 419 21.07 -30.47 -8.15
C ALA A 419 21.93 -29.35 -8.76
N PRO A 420 21.91 -28.13 -8.17
CA PRO A 420 22.69 -27.02 -8.71
C PRO A 420 24.18 -27.31 -8.60
N THR A 421 24.90 -27.19 -9.70
CA THR A 421 26.37 -27.32 -9.75
C THR A 421 27.04 -25.98 -9.41
N LEU A 422 28.33 -26.01 -9.01
CA LEU A 422 29.09 -24.77 -8.76
C LEU A 422 29.19 -23.90 -10.03
N MET A 423 29.29 -24.53 -11.20
CA MET A 423 29.26 -23.84 -12.49
C MET A 423 27.90 -23.18 -12.74
N TRP A 424 26.80 -23.88 -12.46
CA TRP A 424 25.46 -23.29 -12.53
C TRP A 424 25.34 -22.08 -11.61
N LEU A 425 25.86 -22.16 -10.38
CA LEU A 425 25.85 -21.04 -9.43
C LEU A 425 26.66 -19.85 -9.97
N GLY A 426 27.89 -20.08 -10.42
CA GLY A 426 28.76 -19.04 -10.97
C GLY A 426 28.15 -18.34 -12.19
N LEU A 427 27.61 -19.11 -13.14
CA LEU A 427 26.91 -18.55 -14.30
C LEU A 427 25.61 -17.85 -13.90
N SER A 428 24.91 -18.31 -12.86
CA SER A 428 23.67 -17.68 -12.39
C SER A 428 23.93 -16.30 -11.78
N VAL A 429 24.99 -16.18 -10.99
CA VAL A 429 25.44 -14.88 -10.46
C VAL A 429 25.87 -13.97 -11.61
N LEU A 430 26.62 -14.47 -12.59
CA LEU A 430 27.06 -13.69 -13.73
C LEU A 430 25.88 -13.18 -14.58
N ARG A 431 24.91 -14.05 -14.91
CA ARG A 431 23.68 -13.67 -15.62
C ARG A 431 22.89 -12.63 -14.85
N PHE A 432 22.76 -12.80 -13.53
CA PHE A 432 22.01 -11.88 -12.68
C PHE A 432 22.65 -10.49 -12.64
N LEU A 433 23.96 -10.41 -12.39
CA LEU A 433 24.67 -9.12 -12.32
C LEU A 433 24.72 -8.41 -13.68
N SER A 434 25.01 -9.14 -14.76
CA SER A 434 25.00 -8.57 -16.12
C SER A 434 23.60 -8.15 -16.56
N GLY A 435 22.57 -8.95 -16.27
CA GLY A 435 21.18 -8.62 -16.54
C GLY A 435 20.71 -7.38 -15.78
N LEU A 436 21.07 -7.26 -14.49
CA LEU A 436 20.76 -6.09 -13.68
C LEU A 436 21.42 -4.82 -14.26
N ALA A 437 22.65 -4.90 -14.75
CA ALA A 437 23.31 -3.78 -15.41
C ALA A 437 22.57 -3.33 -16.67
N VAL A 438 22.14 -4.27 -17.52
CA VAL A 438 21.34 -3.95 -18.73
C VAL A 438 19.99 -3.33 -18.35
N VAL A 439 19.29 -3.91 -17.38
CA VAL A 439 18.00 -3.37 -16.89
C VAL A 439 18.18 -1.96 -16.31
N ALA A 440 19.25 -1.70 -15.57
CA ALA A 440 19.53 -0.36 -15.03
C ALA A 440 19.75 0.67 -16.15
N VAL A 441 20.48 0.31 -17.22
CA VAL A 441 20.67 1.18 -18.39
C VAL A 441 19.33 1.48 -19.07
N VAL A 442 18.50 0.46 -19.30
CA VAL A 442 17.15 0.63 -19.88
C VAL A 442 16.28 1.52 -18.98
N TYR A 443 16.25 1.25 -17.67
CA TYR A 443 15.47 2.02 -16.71
C TYR A 443 15.87 3.50 -16.74
N VAL A 444 17.16 3.81 -16.63
CA VAL A 444 17.64 5.20 -16.62
C VAL A 444 17.35 5.89 -17.94
N GLY A 445 17.64 5.24 -19.08
CA GLY A 445 17.43 5.79 -20.42
C GLY A 445 15.97 6.07 -20.73
N ILE A 446 15.10 5.07 -20.56
CA ILE A 446 13.67 5.21 -20.86
C ILE A 446 13.00 6.17 -19.88
N ARG A 447 13.32 6.12 -18.58
CA ARG A 447 12.78 7.09 -17.61
C ARG A 447 13.12 8.52 -17.98
N TRP A 448 14.38 8.78 -18.33
CA TRP A 448 14.84 10.11 -18.72
C TRP A 448 14.13 10.61 -19.98
N ALA A 449 13.95 9.72 -20.97
CA ALA A 449 13.28 10.03 -22.23
C ALA A 449 11.76 10.26 -22.03
N SER A 450 11.08 9.35 -21.33
CA SER A 450 9.64 9.43 -21.08
C SER A 450 9.24 10.69 -20.31
N ILE A 451 9.97 11.06 -19.25
CA ILE A 451 9.66 12.29 -18.50
C ILE A 451 9.72 13.52 -19.43
N ARG A 452 10.72 13.60 -20.30
CA ARG A 452 10.85 14.71 -21.27
C ARG A 452 9.76 14.68 -22.34
N ALA A 453 9.48 13.50 -22.90
CA ALA A 453 8.47 13.34 -23.95
C ALA A 453 7.08 13.71 -23.43
N PHE A 454 6.65 13.16 -22.30
CA PHE A 454 5.33 13.44 -21.74
C PHE A 454 5.21 14.86 -21.19
N SER A 455 6.26 15.44 -20.60
CA SER A 455 6.21 16.85 -20.17
C SER A 455 5.97 17.78 -21.37
N ARG A 456 6.59 17.50 -22.52
CA ARG A 456 6.33 18.26 -23.76
C ARG A 456 4.94 18.00 -24.30
N LEU A 457 4.47 16.75 -24.28
CA LEU A 457 3.13 16.39 -24.75
C LEU A 457 2.02 17.12 -23.96
N TYR A 458 2.21 17.30 -22.66
CA TYR A 458 1.29 18.05 -21.80
C TYR A 458 1.56 19.57 -21.78
N GLY A 459 2.47 20.07 -22.62
CA GLY A 459 2.72 21.51 -22.77
C GLY A 459 3.44 22.16 -21.57
N LEU A 460 4.21 21.41 -20.79
CA LEU A 460 4.96 21.94 -19.65
C LEU A 460 6.28 22.58 -20.12
N ASP A 461 6.60 23.76 -19.59
CA ASP A 461 7.82 24.51 -19.93
C ASP A 461 9.11 23.77 -19.56
N ARG A 462 9.04 22.91 -18.53
CA ARG A 462 10.17 22.13 -18.03
C ARG A 462 9.75 20.68 -17.75
N PRO A 463 10.68 19.72 -17.87
CA PRO A 463 10.41 18.35 -17.47
C PRO A 463 10.00 18.28 -16.00
N ASP A 464 8.74 17.90 -15.75
CA ASP A 464 8.18 17.81 -14.40
C ASP A 464 7.67 16.39 -14.14
N LYS A 465 8.41 15.67 -13.31
CA LYS A 465 8.05 14.33 -12.86
C LYS A 465 6.90 14.30 -11.84
N THR A 466 6.57 15.44 -11.24
CA THR A 466 5.56 15.55 -10.18
C THR A 466 4.16 15.80 -10.71
N HIS A 467 4.03 16.26 -11.96
CA HIS A 467 2.76 16.44 -12.61
C HIS A 467 1.99 15.10 -12.70
N PRO A 468 0.75 14.98 -12.18
CA PRO A 468 0.06 13.70 -12.04
C PRO A 468 -0.04 12.89 -13.34
N SER A 469 -0.41 13.53 -14.45
CA SER A 469 -0.52 12.85 -15.75
C SER A 469 0.84 12.41 -16.30
N VAL A 470 1.90 13.19 -16.07
CA VAL A 470 3.26 12.82 -16.49
C VAL A 470 3.74 11.64 -15.64
N MET A 471 3.46 11.68 -14.33
CA MET A 471 3.87 10.67 -13.38
C MET A 471 3.36 9.28 -13.77
N THR A 472 2.06 9.16 -14.06
CA THR A 472 1.47 7.90 -14.49
C THR A 472 2.06 7.44 -15.83
N CYS A 473 2.15 8.32 -16.83
CA CYS A 473 2.64 7.96 -18.17
C CYS A 473 4.11 7.52 -18.16
N TYR A 474 5.00 8.26 -17.47
CA TYR A 474 6.42 7.88 -17.44
C TYR A 474 6.63 6.61 -16.63
N LYS A 475 5.90 6.41 -15.51
CA LYS A 475 5.98 5.16 -14.74
C LYS A 475 5.54 3.99 -15.61
N PHE A 476 4.39 4.09 -16.27
CA PHE A 476 3.91 3.04 -17.14
C PHE A 476 4.93 2.67 -18.23
N THR A 477 5.38 3.64 -19.03
CA THR A 477 6.34 3.38 -20.12
C THR A 477 7.69 2.86 -19.62
N THR A 478 8.22 3.38 -18.52
CA THR A 478 9.51 2.92 -17.96
C THR A 478 9.44 1.48 -17.50
N TYR A 479 8.41 1.13 -16.72
CA TYR A 479 8.30 -0.21 -16.14
C TYR A 479 7.90 -1.26 -17.19
N SER A 480 7.10 -0.89 -18.20
CA SER A 480 6.86 -1.76 -19.36
C SER A 480 8.14 -2.01 -20.16
N ALA A 481 8.98 -1.00 -20.38
CA ALA A 481 10.26 -1.20 -21.05
C ALA A 481 11.21 -2.09 -20.24
N VAL A 482 11.21 -1.96 -18.91
CA VAL A 482 11.97 -2.84 -18.01
C VAL A 482 11.47 -4.28 -18.08
N GLY A 483 10.16 -4.53 -18.01
CA GLY A 483 9.59 -5.87 -18.14
C GLY A 483 9.93 -6.51 -19.49
N MET A 484 9.85 -5.74 -20.58
CA MET A 484 10.26 -6.19 -21.92
C MET A 484 11.76 -6.50 -21.95
N ALA A 485 12.60 -5.64 -21.34
CA ALA A 485 14.03 -5.89 -21.29
C ALA A 485 14.40 -7.17 -20.53
N ILE A 486 13.71 -7.44 -19.41
CA ILE A 486 13.92 -8.67 -18.61
C ILE A 486 13.58 -9.93 -19.42
N SER A 487 12.52 -9.88 -20.23
CA SER A 487 11.96 -11.05 -20.93
C SER A 487 12.59 -11.34 -22.30
N ILE A 488 13.10 -10.34 -23.02
CA ILE A 488 13.71 -10.57 -24.35
C ILE A 488 15.11 -9.97 -24.51
N LEU A 489 15.33 -8.72 -24.10
CA LEU A 489 16.61 -8.05 -24.35
C LEU A 489 17.76 -8.71 -23.60
N VAL A 490 17.59 -8.95 -22.30
CA VAL A 490 18.62 -9.57 -21.46
C VAL A 490 18.93 -11.00 -21.94
N PRO A 491 17.96 -11.88 -22.20
CA PRO A 491 18.23 -13.19 -22.80
C PRO A 491 19.02 -13.13 -24.11
N ILE A 492 18.70 -12.19 -25.01
CA ILE A 492 19.45 -12.01 -26.27
C ILE A 492 20.89 -11.55 -26.01
N VAL A 493 21.10 -10.60 -25.08
CA VAL A 493 22.44 -10.16 -24.70
C VAL A 493 23.24 -11.32 -24.08
N HIS A 494 22.62 -12.11 -23.20
CA HIS A 494 23.26 -13.31 -22.64
C HIS A 494 23.60 -14.35 -23.71
N MET A 495 22.76 -14.49 -24.74
CA MET A 495 23.02 -15.35 -25.89
C MET A 495 24.23 -14.88 -26.70
N GLN A 496 24.34 -13.57 -26.95
CA GLN A 496 25.49 -12.98 -27.66
C GLN A 496 26.79 -13.12 -26.86
N LEU A 497 26.71 -13.06 -25.53
CA LEU A 497 27.85 -13.25 -24.64
C LEU A 497 28.22 -14.72 -24.39
N GLY A 498 27.43 -15.68 -24.91
CA GLY A 498 27.67 -17.11 -24.70
C GLY A 498 27.41 -17.60 -23.28
N ILE A 499 26.68 -16.82 -22.47
CA ILE A 499 26.35 -17.13 -21.08
C ILE A 499 24.87 -17.48 -20.92
N GLN A 500 24.09 -17.71 -21.97
CA GLN A 500 22.65 -18.02 -21.87
C GLN A 500 22.35 -19.32 -21.12
N ARG A 501 21.10 -19.47 -20.62
CA ARG A 501 20.53 -20.77 -20.24
C ARG A 501 19.83 -21.35 -21.48
N PRO A 502 20.30 -22.44 -22.09
CA PRO A 502 19.70 -22.96 -23.33
C PRO A 502 18.21 -23.28 -23.22
N SER A 503 17.76 -23.82 -22.07
CA SER A 503 16.36 -24.18 -21.87
C SER A 503 15.40 -22.99 -21.89
N LEU A 504 15.88 -21.77 -21.57
CA LEU A 504 15.05 -20.57 -21.52
C LEU A 504 14.28 -20.35 -22.82
N PHE A 505 14.90 -20.65 -23.96
CA PHE A 505 14.32 -20.48 -25.28
C PHE A 505 13.30 -21.57 -25.66
N TYR A 506 13.08 -22.57 -24.81
CA TYR A 506 12.12 -23.65 -25.02
C TYR A 506 10.98 -23.65 -23.98
N GLU A 507 10.90 -22.61 -23.15
CA GLU A 507 9.95 -22.51 -22.03
C GLU A 507 8.75 -21.60 -22.38
N VAL A 508 8.11 -21.91 -23.50
CA VAL A 508 6.88 -21.27 -24.00
C VAL A 508 5.63 -22.01 -23.51
N LEU A 509 5.75 -23.35 -23.36
CA LEU A 509 4.67 -24.29 -23.00
C LEU A 509 5.02 -25.21 -21.82
#